data_AF-E0VXA5-F1
#
_entry.id   AF-E0VXA5-F1
#
_cell.length_a   1.000
_cell.length_b   1.000
_cell.length_c   1.000
_cell.angle_alpha   90.00
_cell.angle_beta   90.00
_cell.angle_gamma   90.00
#
_symmetry.space_group_name_H-M   'P 1'
#
loop_
_entity.id
_entity.type
_entity.pdbx_description
1 polymer ?
#
loop_
_entity_poly.entity_id
_entity_poly.type
_entity_poly.pdbx_seq_one_letter_code
_entity_poly.pdbx_strand_id
1 'polypeptide(L)'
;MSKFYLYYSLICTISFTCAIFIFTFKYNRTDGGLWAAFASVNSGICFYLYNIYIGNKLQNHFSLKYLNYLSVISFISCLVCIAFGIWYTFAIIYWKIPLSEYDRSLIFPCVFSFLSGKWGFHLHTATKKFMKEYTSFNYTPIIQNI
;
A
#
# COMPACT_ATOMS: atom_id res chain seq x y z
N MET A 1 -13.67 -10.03 -9.95
CA MET A 1 -12.52 -9.89 -9.01
C MET A 1 -12.21 -8.44 -8.60
N SER A 2 -12.27 -7.44 -9.48
CA SER A 2 -11.90 -6.03 -9.16
C SER A 2 -12.71 -5.38 -8.02
N LYS A 3 -14.03 -5.63 -7.95
CA LYS A 3 -14.91 -5.08 -6.89
C LYS A 3 -14.52 -5.52 -5.47
N PHE A 4 -14.05 -6.76 -5.30
CA PHE A 4 -13.61 -7.25 -3.99
C PHE A 4 -12.40 -6.48 -3.48
N TYR A 5 -11.38 -6.29 -4.32
CA TYR A 5 -10.18 -5.52 -3.98
C TYR A 5 -10.49 -4.03 -3.72
N LEU A 6 -11.49 -3.47 -4.39
CA LEU A 6 -11.98 -2.12 -4.13
C LEU A 6 -12.53 -2.00 -2.70
N TYR A 7 -13.49 -2.84 -2.30
CA TYR A 7 -14.06 -2.76 -0.94
C TYR A 7 -13.00 -3.08 0.13
N TYR A 8 -12.14 -4.05 -0.12
CA TYR A 8 -11.06 -4.41 0.80
C TYR A 8 -10.06 -3.25 1.00
N SER A 9 -9.63 -2.59 -0.08
CA SER A 9 -8.74 -1.42 0.02
C SER A 9 -9.41 -0.23 0.69
N LEU A 10 -10.71 -0.01 0.49
CA LEU A 10 -11.47 1.04 1.17
C LEU A 10 -11.51 0.81 2.69
N ILE A 11 -11.93 -0.39 3.12
CA ILE A 11 -12.03 -0.75 4.54
C ILE A 11 -10.66 -0.60 5.22
N CYS A 12 -9.59 -1.09 4.59
CA CYS A 12 -8.25 -0.97 5.14
C CYS A 12 -7.78 0.49 5.24
N THR A 13 -8.08 1.33 4.24
CA THR A 13 -7.72 2.76 4.28
C THR A 13 -8.39 3.47 5.46
N ILE A 14 -9.68 3.20 5.70
CA ILE A 14 -10.41 3.75 6.85
C ILE A 14 -9.79 3.25 8.16
N SER A 15 -9.55 1.93 8.29
CA SER A 15 -8.95 1.35 9.49
C SER A 15 -7.56 1.89 9.79
N PHE A 16 -6.70 2.06 8.77
CA PHE A 16 -5.38 2.65 8.95
C PHE A 16 -5.45 4.12 9.33
N THR A 17 -6.39 4.86 8.75
CA THR A 17 -6.61 6.26 9.12
C THR A 17 -7.02 6.36 10.60
N CYS A 18 -7.94 5.52 11.07
CA CYS A 18 -8.28 5.43 12.49
C CYS A 18 -7.06 5.06 13.35
N ALA A 19 -6.22 4.13 12.89
CA ALA A 19 -5.00 3.75 13.60
C ALA A 19 -4.01 4.92 13.73
N ILE A 20 -3.85 5.76 12.70
CA ILE A 20 -3.05 6.99 12.79
C ILE A 20 -3.58 7.87 13.92
N PHE A 21 -4.89 8.09 13.98
CA PHE A 21 -5.48 8.95 15.00
C PHE A 21 -5.24 8.40 16.41
N ILE A 22 -5.45 7.11 16.59
CA ILE A 22 -5.29 6.43 17.87
C ILE A 22 -3.83 6.46 18.32
N PHE A 23 -2.87 6.03 17.47
CA PHE A 23 -1.47 5.97 17.88
C PHE A 23 -0.85 7.35 18.05
N THR A 24 -1.17 8.31 17.16
CA THR A 24 -0.52 9.63 17.17
C THR A 24 -1.11 10.56 18.22
N PHE A 25 -2.45 10.67 18.31
CA PHE A 25 -3.08 11.66 19.20
C PHE A 25 -3.44 11.11 20.58
N LYS A 26 -3.90 9.85 20.67
CA LYS A 26 -4.28 9.28 21.97
C LYS A 26 -3.08 8.76 22.76
N TYR A 27 -2.18 8.08 22.06
CA TYR A 27 -1.06 7.37 22.69
C TYR A 27 0.30 8.05 22.48
N ASN A 28 0.32 9.22 21.81
CA ASN A 28 1.52 10.01 21.54
C ASN A 28 2.70 9.19 20.95
N ARG A 29 2.37 8.15 20.18
CA ARG A 29 3.32 7.21 19.57
C ARG A 29 3.45 7.48 18.09
N THR A 30 4.41 8.33 17.76
CA THR A 30 4.69 8.75 16.38
C THR A 30 5.12 7.59 15.49
N ASP A 31 5.85 6.61 16.02
CA ASP A 31 6.38 5.51 15.20
C ASP A 31 5.28 4.63 14.63
N GLY A 32 4.34 4.19 15.48
CA GLY A 32 3.20 3.37 15.05
C GLY A 32 2.25 4.16 14.14
N GLY A 33 2.03 5.44 14.45
CA GLY A 33 1.23 6.34 13.62
C GLY A 33 1.84 6.56 12.23
N LEU A 34 3.17 6.70 12.14
CA LEU A 34 3.89 6.88 10.87
C LEU A 34 3.72 5.66 9.95
N TRP A 35 3.92 4.45 10.48
CA TRP A 35 3.71 3.23 9.67
C TRP A 35 2.25 3.04 9.30
N ALA A 36 1.30 3.37 10.18
CA ALA A 36 -0.12 3.38 9.82
C ALA A 36 -0.43 4.39 8.70
N ALA A 37 0.26 5.53 8.65
CA ALA A 37 0.14 6.51 7.57
C ALA A 37 0.63 5.96 6.24
N PHE A 38 1.81 5.32 6.21
CA PHE A 38 2.30 4.65 5.00
C PHE A 38 1.34 3.55 4.51
N ALA A 39 0.77 2.76 5.42
CA ALA A 39 -0.24 1.76 5.08
C ALA A 39 -1.50 2.40 4.48
N SER A 40 -2.00 3.49 5.09
CA SER A 40 -3.18 4.22 4.64
C SER A 40 -2.98 4.83 3.24
N VAL A 41 -1.84 5.46 2.99
CA VAL A 41 -1.52 6.04 1.68
C VAL A 41 -1.46 4.96 0.61
N ASN A 42 -0.73 3.86 0.85
CA ASN A 42 -0.63 2.77 -0.12
C ASN A 42 -1.99 2.11 -0.41
N SER A 43 -2.80 1.84 0.62
CA SER A 43 -4.15 1.27 0.42
C SER A 43 -5.11 2.26 -0.23
N GLY A 44 -5.01 3.56 0.07
CA GLY A 44 -5.83 4.62 -0.50
C GLY A 44 -5.53 4.83 -1.99
N ILE A 45 -4.25 4.79 -2.38
CA ILE A 45 -3.86 4.83 -3.80
C ILE A 45 -4.35 3.57 -4.52
N CYS A 46 -4.23 2.39 -3.90
CA CYS A 46 -4.82 1.15 -4.43
C CYS A 46 -6.33 1.32 -4.67
N PHE A 47 -7.07 1.84 -3.69
CA PHE A 47 -8.50 2.09 -3.81
C PHE A 47 -8.81 3.03 -4.97
N TYR A 48 -8.12 4.17 -5.05
CA TYR A 48 -8.29 5.14 -6.13
C TYR A 48 -8.05 4.52 -7.50
N LEU A 49 -6.99 3.71 -7.64
CA LEU A 49 -6.64 3.04 -8.88
C LEU A 49 -7.70 2.01 -9.29
N TYR A 50 -8.18 1.18 -8.35
CA TYR A 50 -9.27 0.23 -8.61
C TYR A 50 -10.60 0.92 -8.92
N ASN A 51 -10.88 2.07 -8.31
CA ASN A 51 -12.09 2.85 -8.57
C ASN A 51 -12.11 3.37 -10.02
N ILE A 52 -11.01 3.96 -10.47
CA ILE A 52 -10.87 4.43 -11.85
C ILE A 52 -10.92 3.27 -12.85
N TYR A 53 -10.29 2.15 -12.49
CA TYR A 53 -10.29 0.95 -13.33
C TYR A 53 -11.71 0.40 -13.57
N ILE A 54 -12.53 0.28 -12.52
CA ILE A 54 -13.93 -0.20 -12.65
C ILE A 54 -14.78 0.79 -13.46
N GLY A 55 -14.48 2.08 -13.38
CA GLY A 55 -15.15 3.10 -14.19
C GLY A 55 -14.74 3.12 -15.66
N ASN A 56 -13.83 2.24 -16.13
CA ASN A 56 -13.24 2.24 -17.47
C ASN A 56 -12.60 3.59 -17.87
N LYS A 57 -12.19 4.41 -16.90
CA LYS A 57 -11.62 5.76 -17.14
C LYS A 57 -10.10 5.80 -16.99
N LEU A 58 -9.45 4.64 -16.96
CA LEU A 58 -8.01 4.52 -16.73
C LEU A 58 -7.20 5.31 -17.77
N GLN A 59 -7.60 5.24 -19.03
CA GLN A 59 -6.95 5.95 -20.14
C GLN A 59 -7.14 7.47 -20.10
N ASN A 60 -8.25 7.93 -19.52
CA ASN A 60 -8.56 9.36 -19.43
C ASN A 60 -7.87 10.03 -18.24
N HIS A 61 -7.46 9.27 -17.21
CA HIS A 61 -6.87 9.81 -15.99
C HIS A 61 -5.37 9.56 -15.86
N PHE A 62 -4.83 8.51 -16.50
CA PHE A 62 -3.43 8.14 -16.33
C PHE A 62 -2.71 7.87 -17.63
N SER A 63 -1.51 8.44 -17.72
CA SER A 63 -0.52 8.06 -18.73
C SER A 63 0.25 6.81 -18.30
N LEU A 64 0.77 6.06 -19.28
CA LEU A 64 1.60 4.88 -19.02
C LEU A 64 2.87 5.24 -18.23
N LYS A 65 3.42 6.45 -18.44
CA LYS A 65 4.54 6.98 -17.64
C LYS A 65 4.18 7.11 -16.16
N TYR A 66 3.00 7.65 -15.84
CA TYR A 66 2.55 7.80 -14.46
C TYR A 66 2.39 6.44 -13.76
N LEU A 67 1.77 5.47 -14.44
CA LEU A 67 1.65 4.11 -13.90
C LEU A 67 3.02 3.47 -13.66
N ASN A 68 3.99 3.70 -14.54
CA ASN A 68 5.34 3.18 -14.33
C ASN A 68 6.02 3.81 -13.09
N TYR A 69 5.93 5.13 -12.93
CA TYR A 69 6.44 5.79 -11.73
C TYR A 69 5.76 5.28 -10.46
N LEU A 70 4.44 5.13 -10.48
CA LEU A 70 3.70 4.60 -9.35
C LEU A 70 4.11 3.16 -9.01
N SER A 71 4.38 2.33 -10.02
CA SER A 71 4.88 0.98 -9.85
C SER A 71 6.27 0.95 -9.20
N VAL A 72 7.18 1.82 -9.61
CA VAL A 72 8.53 1.90 -9.03
C VAL A 72 8.48 2.41 -7.60
N ILE A 73 7.74 3.50 -7.34
CA ILE A 73 7.62 4.09 -5.99
C ILE A 73 6.98 3.09 -5.01
N SER A 74 5.93 2.39 -5.42
CA SER A 74 5.28 1.37 -4.58
C SER A 74 6.19 0.18 -4.28
N PHE A 75 7.05 -0.21 -5.23
CA PHE A 75 8.05 -1.26 -5.00
C PHE A 75 9.13 -0.83 -4.01
N ILE A 76 9.67 0.39 -4.16
CA ILE A 76 10.66 0.94 -3.23
C ILE A 76 10.04 1.07 -1.83
N SER A 77 8.83 1.61 -1.72
CA SER A 77 8.10 1.70 -0.46
C SER A 77 7.92 0.33 0.19
N CYS A 78 7.58 -0.70 -0.59
CA CYS A 78 7.48 -2.08 -0.11
C CYS A 78 8.80 -2.58 0.51
N LEU A 79 9.92 -2.42 -0.20
CA LEU A 79 11.24 -2.87 0.26
C LEU A 79 11.64 -2.17 1.56
N VAL A 80 11.45 -0.85 1.64
CA VAL A 80 11.75 -0.07 2.84
C VAL A 80 10.91 -0.57 4.01
N CYS A 81 9.60 -0.73 3.83
CA CYS A 81 8.69 -1.20 4.88
C CYS A 81 9.05 -2.60 5.39
N ILE A 82 9.41 -3.52 4.48
CA ILE A 82 9.85 -4.87 4.85
C ILE A 82 11.18 -4.83 5.61
N ALA A 83 12.15 -4.03 5.15
CA ALA A 83 13.44 -3.88 5.84
C ALA A 83 13.26 -3.38 7.29
N PHE A 84 12.41 -2.37 7.49
CA PHE A 84 12.05 -1.89 8.83
C PHE A 84 11.27 -2.93 9.64
N GLY A 85 10.36 -3.69 9.03
CA GLY A 85 9.67 -4.81 9.71
C GLY A 85 10.63 -5.89 10.19
N ILE A 86 11.63 -6.24 9.38
CA ILE A 86 12.69 -7.17 9.77
C ILE A 86 13.51 -6.58 10.94
N TRP A 87 13.88 -5.31 10.84
CA TRP A 87 14.60 -4.61 11.92
C TRP A 87 13.84 -4.61 13.24
N TYR A 88 12.55 -4.25 13.23
CA TYR A 88 11.74 -4.27 14.45
C TYR A 88 11.56 -5.68 15.00
N THR A 89 11.35 -6.68 14.13
CA THR A 89 11.30 -8.09 14.55
C THR A 89 12.60 -8.51 15.23
N PHE A 90 13.75 -8.19 14.62
CA PHE A 90 15.05 -8.46 15.20
C PHE A 90 15.21 -7.76 16.56
N ALA A 91 14.87 -6.47 16.67
CA ALA A 91 14.99 -5.71 17.91
C ALA A 91 14.12 -6.28 19.04
N ILE A 92 12.88 -6.71 18.74
CA ILE A 92 11.98 -7.35 19.71
C ILE A 92 12.61 -8.63 20.27
N ILE A 93 13.13 -9.48 19.38
CA ILE A 93 13.71 -10.79 19.75
C ILE A 93 15.03 -10.60 20.50
N TYR A 94 15.92 -9.76 19.96
CA TYR A 94 17.28 -9.58 20.45
C TYR A 94 17.31 -8.88 21.81
N TRP A 95 16.51 -7.83 22.01
CA TRP A 95 16.44 -7.09 23.28
C TRP A 95 15.37 -7.63 24.25
N LYS A 96 14.67 -8.72 23.88
CA LYS A 96 13.60 -9.33 24.70
C LYS A 96 12.59 -8.31 25.22
N ILE A 97 12.20 -7.37 24.35
CA ILE A 97 11.30 -6.27 24.74
C ILE A 97 9.97 -6.90 25.16
N PRO A 98 9.50 -6.67 26.39
CA PRO A 98 8.27 -7.28 26.89
C PRO A 98 7.08 -6.83 26.05
N LEU A 99 6.27 -7.80 25.63
CA LEU A 99 5.09 -7.54 24.80
C LEU A 99 4.00 -6.76 25.56
N SER A 100 4.03 -6.80 26.90
CA SER A 100 3.04 -6.23 27.80
C SER A 100 3.19 -4.73 28.05
N GLU A 101 4.39 -4.17 27.87
CA GLU A 101 4.62 -2.74 28.09
C GLU A 101 4.24 -1.95 26.86
N TYR A 102 3.02 -1.41 26.87
CA TYR A 102 2.45 -0.62 25.79
C TYR A 102 3.38 0.54 25.35
N ASP A 103 4.04 1.20 26.29
CA ASP A 103 4.87 2.38 26.02
C ASP A 103 6.19 2.05 25.32
N ARG A 104 6.81 0.89 25.59
CA ARG A 104 8.08 0.47 24.96
C ARG A 104 7.92 -0.57 23.85
N SER A 105 6.73 -1.14 23.67
CA SER A 105 6.50 -2.21 22.71
C SER A 105 6.80 -1.80 21.27
N LEU A 106 7.74 -2.50 20.62
CA LEU A 106 8.00 -2.33 19.18
C LEU A 106 7.05 -3.17 18.30
N ILE A 107 6.08 -3.86 18.89
CA ILE A 107 5.15 -4.72 18.15
C ILE A 107 4.31 -3.89 17.17
N PHE A 108 3.76 -2.77 17.60
CA PHE A 108 2.92 -1.93 16.74
C PHE A 108 3.67 -1.42 15.51
N PRO A 109 4.82 -0.71 15.63
CA PRO A 109 5.56 -0.29 14.44
C PRO A 109 6.00 -1.48 13.57
N CYS A 110 6.32 -2.64 14.15
CA CYS A 110 6.60 -3.87 13.41
C CYS A 110 5.40 -4.34 12.56
N VAL A 111 4.23 -4.50 13.17
CA VAL A 111 3.02 -4.97 12.47
C VAL A 111 2.61 -3.99 11.37
N PHE A 112 2.61 -2.69 11.67
CA PHE A 112 2.20 -1.67 10.71
C PHE A 112 3.22 -1.48 9.57
N SER A 113 4.52 -1.70 9.80
CA SER A 113 5.50 -1.70 8.72
C SER A 113 5.29 -2.88 7.77
N PHE A 114 5.05 -4.09 8.27
CA PHE A 114 4.70 -5.24 7.41
C PHE A 114 3.39 -5.04 6.65
N LEU A 115 2.36 -4.47 7.29
CA LEU A 115 1.11 -4.14 6.61
C LEU A 115 1.32 -3.08 5.51
N SER A 116 2.14 -2.07 5.77
CA SER A 116 2.53 -1.08 4.75
C SER A 116 3.24 -1.74 3.58
N GLY A 117 4.19 -2.65 3.86
CA GLY A 117 4.91 -3.41 2.83
C GLY A 117 3.97 -4.26 1.97
N LYS A 118 3.04 -4.99 2.59
CA LYS A 118 2.00 -5.76 1.88
C LYS A 118 1.20 -4.89 0.92
N TRP A 119 0.78 -3.70 1.35
CA TRP A 119 0.03 -2.78 0.51
C TRP A 119 0.87 -2.14 -0.58
N GLY A 120 2.15 -1.83 -0.32
CA GLY A 120 3.11 -1.42 -1.36
C GLY A 120 3.29 -2.49 -2.44
N PHE A 121 3.42 -3.76 -2.06
CA PHE A 121 3.49 -4.88 -3.01
C PHE A 121 2.20 -5.05 -3.81
N HIS A 122 1.05 -4.93 -3.15
CA HIS A 122 -0.25 -5.01 -3.83
C HIS A 122 -0.43 -3.86 -4.83
N LEU A 123 -0.03 -2.64 -4.47
CA LEU A 123 -0.04 -1.49 -5.36
C LEU A 123 0.88 -1.71 -6.57
N HIS A 124 2.09 -2.24 -6.35
CA HIS A 124 3.02 -2.56 -7.41
C HIS A 124 2.44 -3.55 -8.43
N THR A 125 1.87 -4.65 -7.93
CA THR A 125 1.29 -5.71 -8.77
C THR A 125 0.03 -5.25 -9.50
N ALA A 126 -0.85 -4.50 -8.83
CA ALA A 126 -2.03 -3.89 -9.46
C ALA A 126 -1.63 -2.94 -10.59
N THR A 127 -0.65 -2.08 -10.34
CA THR A 127 -0.17 -1.11 -11.34
C THR A 127 0.45 -1.81 -12.56
N LYS A 128 1.25 -2.85 -12.36
CA LYS A 128 1.80 -3.67 -13.45
C LYS A 128 0.71 -4.36 -14.27
N LYS A 129 -0.31 -4.91 -13.61
CA LYS A 129 -1.46 -5.52 -14.29
C LYS A 129 -2.15 -4.49 -15.18
N PHE A 130 -2.43 -3.31 -14.65
CA PHE A 130 -3.10 -2.25 -15.42
C PHE A 130 -2.25 -1.69 -16.56
N MET A 131 -0.92 -1.59 -16.40
CA MET A 131 -0.02 -1.25 -17.52
C MET A 131 -0.09 -2.27 -18.66
N LYS A 132 -0.15 -3.57 -18.34
CA LYS A 132 -0.27 -4.64 -19.34
C LYS A 132 -1.57 -4.52 -20.12
N GLU A 133 -2.69 -4.30 -19.42
CA GLU A 133 -4.02 -4.14 -20.04
C GLU A 133 -4.09 -2.87 -20.91
N TYR A 134 -3.53 -1.75 -20.44
CA TYR A 134 -3.42 -0.51 -21.21
C TYR A 134 -2.66 -0.72 -22.52
N THR A 135 -1.53 -1.44 -22.44
CA THR A 135 -0.70 -1.74 -23.61
C THR A 135 -1.48 -2.62 -24.60
N SER A 136 -2.15 -3.67 -24.15
CA SER A 136 -2.92 -4.56 -25.04
C SER A 136 -4.04 -3.85 -25.80
N PHE A 137 -4.72 -2.88 -25.17
CA PHE A 137 -5.81 -2.12 -25.81
C PHE A 137 -5.30 -1.19 -26.93
N ASN A 138 -4.08 -0.65 -26.80
CA ASN A 138 -3.49 0.20 -27.83
C ASN A 138 -2.95 -0.57 -29.04
N TYR A 139 -2.69 -1.88 -28.90
CA TYR A 139 -2.26 -2.72 -30.03
C TYR A 139 -3.43 -3.37 -30.80
N THR A 140 -4.62 -3.49 -30.20
CA THR A 140 -5.82 -4.03 -30.88
C THR A 140 -6.33 -3.22 -32.09
N PRO A 141 -6.31 -1.87 -32.15
CA PRO A 141 -6.81 -1.14 -33.32
C PRO A 141 -5.94 -1.28 -34.58
N ILE A 142 -4.71 -1.80 -34.48
CA ILE A 142 -3.80 -1.95 -35.62
C ILE A 142 -4.12 -3.22 -36.41
N ILE A 143 -4.62 -4.26 -35.75
CA ILE A 143 -4.88 -5.58 -36.38
C ILE A 143 -6.26 -5.60 -37.08
N GLN A 144 -7.19 -4.71 -36.71
CA GLN A 144 -8.50 -4.63 -37.36
C GLN A 144 -8.50 -3.84 -38.69
N ASN A 145 -7.37 -3.24 -39.08
CA ASN A 145 -7.21 -2.47 -40.31
C ASN A 145 -6.23 -3.14 -41.31
N ILE A 146 -5.94 -4.43 -41.15
CA ILE A 146 -5.20 -5.28 -42.09
C ILE A 146 -6.12 -6.44 -42.48
#